data_AF-A0A8H7UXJ8-F1
#
_entry.id   AF-A0A8H7UXJ8-F1
#
_cell.length_a   1.000
_cell.length_b   1.000
_cell.length_c   1.000
_cell.angle_alpha   90.00
_cell.angle_beta   90.00
_cell.angle_gamma   90.00
#
_symmetry.space_group_name_H-M   'P 1'
#
loop_
_entity.id
_entity.type
_entity.pdbx_description
1 polymer ?
#
loop_
_entity_poly.entity_id
_entity_poly.type
_entity_poly.pdbx_seq_one_letter_code
_entity_poly.pdbx_strand_id
1 'polypeptide(L)'
;MSLIQQRDNSFEGDTLHVQGVTMAAKAFRHCIFILDELLSCYDCFQFLAPVPLTAVVYHTEVKHPMDFKTLEYNLYQNRYHNYEAFVEDLCLIWDNAKLFHRSFDLIYQQAENLKRRYTALSEFIAGGPKPFYLSTSSTDISLIFQTPLPEEKLQMMAIQPEPTIIFPMYKEMDPPNKSNLYFVQALSEQDCNTKKLRGFSNVRLLFQHLNASFFQYLSEPSKYNTVPLPRFYIAKNRTLLNEAGTDPNGALAVLYNVQIKPLTRDLYRLQATVVISEPMGETHGFDESSMDKSDEYEFCPKAWLKLRVIKVVEN
;
A
#
# COMPACT_ATOMS: atom_id res chain seq x y z
N MET A 1 28.72 26.77 40.39
CA MET A 1 27.36 26.22 40.56
C MET A 1 26.63 26.39 39.25
N SER A 2 26.39 25.28 38.56
CA SER A 2 25.74 25.19 37.27
C SER A 2 24.23 25.36 37.42
N LEU A 3 23.63 26.25 36.64
CA LEU A 3 22.20 26.22 36.35
C LEU A 3 22.05 25.61 34.97
N ILE A 4 21.84 24.29 34.96
CA ILE A 4 21.39 23.54 33.79
C ILE A 4 19.93 23.91 33.61
N GLN A 5 19.66 24.67 32.55
CA GLN A 5 18.33 24.92 32.04
C GLN A 5 17.79 23.57 31.54
N GLN A 6 16.85 22.99 32.28
CA GLN A 6 16.04 21.88 31.78
C GLN A 6 15.34 22.37 30.51
N ARG A 7 15.78 21.86 29.36
CA ARG A 7 14.97 21.89 28.14
C ARG A 7 13.82 20.94 28.39
N ASP A 8 12.62 21.49 28.51
CA ASP A 8 11.39 20.74 28.37
C ASP A 8 11.40 20.02 27.03
N ASN A 9 11.47 18.70 27.09
CA ASN A 9 11.43 17.80 25.94
C ASN A 9 9.97 17.37 25.71
N SER A 10 9.05 18.34 25.59
CA SER A 10 7.65 18.06 25.26
C SER A 10 7.49 17.88 23.74
N PHE A 11 7.72 16.64 23.31
CA PHE A 11 7.09 15.93 22.19
C PHE A 11 6.95 16.65 20.83
N GLU A 12 7.90 16.38 19.93
CA GLU A 12 7.82 16.54 18.47
C GLU A 12 6.76 15.60 17.79
N GLY A 13 5.76 15.11 18.53
CA GLY A 13 4.87 14.02 18.09
C GLY A 13 3.56 14.44 17.39
N ASP A 14 3.19 15.72 17.43
CA ASP A 14 1.86 16.19 16.97
C ASP A 14 1.84 16.84 15.58
N THR A 15 3.01 17.18 15.02
CA THR A 15 3.08 17.84 13.72
C THR A 15 3.11 16.82 12.58
N LEU A 16 2.15 16.88 11.67
CA LEU A 16 2.12 16.01 10.50
C LEU A 16 3.11 16.52 9.46
N HIS A 17 4.06 15.68 9.07
CA HIS A 17 5.08 16.02 8.07
C HIS A 17 4.69 15.56 6.66
N VAL A 18 3.41 15.73 6.30
CA VAL A 18 2.88 15.50 4.95
C VAL A 18 2.37 16.83 4.41
N GLN A 19 2.88 17.27 3.26
CA GLN A 19 2.58 18.61 2.71
C GLN A 19 1.07 18.81 2.48
N GLY A 20 0.53 19.92 3.00
CA GLY A 20 -0.84 20.35 2.72
C GLY A 20 -1.91 19.67 3.59
N VAL A 21 -1.54 18.77 4.49
CA VAL A 21 -2.49 18.11 5.40
C VAL A 21 -2.67 18.94 6.68
N THR A 22 -3.92 19.18 7.06
CA THR A 22 -4.32 20.00 8.22
C THR A 22 -4.78 19.18 9.42
N MET A 23 -5.10 17.90 9.20
CA MET A 23 -5.43 16.95 10.27
C MET A 23 -4.21 16.71 11.16
N ALA A 24 -4.41 16.57 12.48
CA ALA A 24 -3.35 16.24 13.43
C ALA A 24 -2.66 14.91 13.05
N ALA A 25 -1.34 14.81 13.24
CA ALA A 25 -0.54 13.66 12.78
C ALA A 25 -1.09 12.33 13.28
N LYS A 26 -1.41 12.26 14.57
CA LYS A 26 -2.01 11.06 15.19
C LYS A 26 -3.32 10.64 14.53
N ALA A 27 -4.21 11.60 14.24
CA ALA A 27 -5.49 11.33 13.60
C ALA A 27 -5.32 10.90 12.13
N PHE A 28 -4.36 11.49 11.41
CA PHE A 28 -4.03 11.08 10.05
C PHE A 28 -3.46 9.65 10.02
N ARG A 29 -2.51 9.33 10.90
CA ARG A 29 -1.96 7.97 11.08
C ARG A 29 -3.05 6.97 11.43
N HIS A 30 -4.03 7.37 12.24
CA HIS A 30 -5.19 6.55 12.56
C HIS A 30 -6.04 6.23 11.31
N CYS A 31 -6.33 7.23 10.47
CA CYS A 31 -7.06 7.01 9.21
C CYS A 31 -6.30 6.06 8.27
N ILE A 32 -4.98 6.25 8.13
CA ILE A 32 -4.13 5.39 7.30
C ILE A 32 -4.08 3.96 7.84
N PHE A 33 -3.96 3.78 9.15
CA PHE A 33 -3.99 2.46 9.77
C PHE A 33 -5.30 1.72 9.46
N ILE A 34 -6.46 2.37 9.61
CA ILE A 34 -7.75 1.76 9.27
C ILE A 34 -7.82 1.40 7.79
N LEU A 35 -7.41 2.33 6.91
CA LEU A 35 -7.41 2.11 5.47
C LEU A 35 -6.52 0.92 5.08
N ASP A 36 -5.30 0.86 5.61
CA ASP A 36 -4.34 -0.22 5.38
C ASP A 36 -4.88 -1.58 5.85
N GLU A 37 -5.51 -1.62 7.03
CA GLU A 37 -6.10 -2.85 7.57
C GLU A 37 -7.33 -3.32 6.78
N LEU A 38 -8.15 -2.41 6.25
CA LEU A 38 -9.31 -2.74 5.40
C LEU A 38 -8.88 -3.20 4.00
N LEU A 39 -7.81 -2.62 3.45
CA LEU A 39 -7.21 -3.01 2.17
C LEU A 39 -6.32 -4.27 2.26
N SER A 40 -6.26 -4.89 3.44
CA SER A 40 -5.50 -6.12 3.70
C SER A 40 -6.40 -7.37 3.74
N CYS A 41 -7.49 -7.41 2.97
CA CYS A 41 -8.40 -8.57 2.91
C CYS A 41 -9.08 -8.71 1.54
N TYR A 42 -9.66 -9.87 1.23
CA TYR A 42 -10.33 -10.11 -0.06
C TYR A 42 -11.64 -9.33 -0.23
N ASP A 43 -12.35 -9.10 0.88
CA ASP A 43 -13.66 -8.44 0.86
C ASP A 43 -13.58 -6.98 0.35
N CYS A 44 -12.39 -6.37 0.29
CA CYS A 44 -12.21 -5.02 -0.26
C CYS A 44 -12.41 -4.94 -1.78
N PHE A 45 -12.33 -6.08 -2.50
CA PHE A 45 -12.17 -6.12 -3.96
C PHE A 45 -13.19 -5.26 -4.73
N GLN A 46 -14.47 -5.34 -4.37
CA GLN A 46 -15.56 -4.64 -5.07
C GLN A 46 -15.59 -3.13 -4.79
N PHE A 47 -14.81 -2.68 -3.82
CA PHE A 47 -14.83 -1.31 -3.29
C PHE A 47 -13.50 -0.58 -3.53
N LEU A 48 -12.56 -1.18 -4.27
CA LEU A 48 -11.24 -0.59 -4.56
C LEU A 48 -11.32 0.65 -5.46
N ALA A 49 -12.33 0.73 -6.34
CA ALA A 49 -12.46 1.79 -7.33
C ALA A 49 -13.92 2.24 -7.47
N PRO A 50 -14.18 3.45 -8.00
CA PRO A 50 -15.53 3.96 -8.15
C PRO A 50 -16.39 3.06 -9.05
N VAL A 51 -17.67 2.89 -8.70
CA VAL A 51 -18.64 2.26 -9.58
C VAL A 51 -18.73 3.05 -10.90
N PRO A 52 -18.58 2.42 -12.08
CA PRO A 52 -18.55 3.12 -13.36
C PRO A 52 -19.75 4.06 -13.57
N LEU A 53 -19.52 5.22 -14.15
CA LEU A 53 -20.58 6.20 -14.47
C LEU A 53 -21.65 5.63 -15.43
N THR A 54 -21.32 4.56 -16.16
CA THR A 54 -22.25 3.83 -17.03
C THR A 54 -23.28 3.02 -16.27
N ALA A 55 -23.09 2.76 -14.97
CA ALA A 55 -24.06 2.10 -14.11
C ALA A 55 -25.19 3.06 -13.70
N VAL A 56 -26.00 3.49 -14.68
CA VAL A 56 -27.01 4.54 -14.50
C VAL A 56 -28.01 4.22 -13.37
N VAL A 57 -28.41 2.96 -13.22
CA VAL A 57 -29.32 2.53 -12.15
C VAL A 57 -28.71 2.75 -10.77
N TYR A 58 -27.44 2.38 -10.60
CA TYR A 58 -26.70 2.59 -9.35
C TYR A 58 -26.67 4.08 -8.97
N HIS A 59 -26.27 4.95 -9.90
CA HIS A 59 -26.20 6.40 -9.64
C HIS A 59 -27.57 7.08 -9.53
N THR A 60 -28.65 6.38 -9.91
CA THR A 60 -30.01 6.84 -9.64
C THR A 60 -30.44 6.56 -8.21
N GLU A 61 -30.00 5.45 -7.62
CA GLU A 61 -30.36 5.05 -6.25
C GLU A 61 -29.37 5.59 -5.20
N VAL A 62 -28.06 5.43 -5.46
CA VAL A 62 -26.97 5.87 -4.60
C VAL A 62 -26.60 7.32 -4.89
N LYS A 63 -26.78 8.20 -3.90
CA LYS A 63 -26.60 9.66 -4.06
C LYS A 63 -25.18 10.15 -3.80
N HIS A 64 -24.45 9.46 -2.94
CA HIS A 64 -23.10 9.83 -2.54
C HIS A 64 -22.19 8.61 -2.70
N PRO A 65 -21.80 8.25 -3.93
CA PRO A 65 -20.92 7.11 -4.16
C PRO A 65 -19.56 7.33 -3.51
N MET A 66 -18.98 6.27 -2.94
CA MET A 66 -17.66 6.27 -2.32
C MET A 66 -16.96 4.92 -2.53
N ASP A 67 -15.64 4.94 -2.53
CA ASP A 67 -14.75 3.80 -2.73
C ASP A 67 -13.39 4.08 -2.08
N PHE A 68 -12.56 3.05 -1.88
CA PHE A 68 -11.28 3.20 -1.18
C PHE A 68 -10.28 4.10 -1.92
N LYS A 69 -10.26 4.12 -3.26
CA LYS A 69 -9.37 4.99 -4.02
C LYS A 69 -9.78 6.45 -3.86
N THR A 70 -11.07 6.77 -3.92
CA THR A 70 -11.57 8.12 -3.68
C THR A 70 -11.35 8.54 -2.23
N LEU A 71 -11.61 7.65 -1.27
CA LEU A 71 -11.39 7.89 0.16
C LEU A 71 -9.92 8.24 0.46
N GLU A 72 -8.98 7.44 -0.04
CA GLU A 72 -7.54 7.69 0.11
C GLU A 72 -7.13 9.00 -0.55
N TYR A 73 -7.58 9.24 -1.79
CA TYR A 73 -7.30 10.49 -2.50
C TYR A 73 -7.76 11.71 -1.68
N ASN A 74 -9.00 11.69 -1.18
CA ASN A 74 -9.55 12.76 -0.36
C ASN A 74 -8.74 12.99 0.92
N LEU A 75 -8.27 11.91 1.56
CA LEU A 75 -7.43 11.98 2.76
C LEU A 75 -6.10 12.70 2.46
N TYR A 76 -5.39 12.30 1.41
CA TYR A 76 -4.12 12.93 1.03
C TYR A 76 -4.29 14.33 0.41
N GLN A 77 -5.46 14.66 -0.14
CA GLN A 77 -5.80 16.00 -0.62
C GLN A 77 -6.38 16.91 0.47
N ASN A 78 -6.27 16.51 1.75
CA ASN A 78 -6.70 17.29 2.89
C ASN A 78 -8.20 17.70 2.82
N ARG A 79 -9.03 16.80 2.32
CA ARG A 79 -10.49 17.00 2.24
C ARG A 79 -11.20 16.70 3.57
N TYR A 80 -10.54 15.99 4.48
CA TYR A 80 -11.06 15.68 5.81
C TYR A 80 -10.39 16.56 6.86
N HIS A 81 -11.19 17.34 7.58
CA HIS A 81 -10.70 18.21 8.65
C HIS A 81 -10.41 17.44 9.94
N ASN A 82 -11.06 16.29 10.14
CA ASN A 82 -10.94 15.46 11.33
C ASN A 82 -11.20 13.98 10.98
N TYR A 83 -11.01 13.13 11.99
CA TYR A 83 -11.21 11.67 11.87
C TYR A 83 -12.67 11.33 11.55
N GLU A 84 -13.62 12.05 12.13
CA GLU A 84 -15.05 11.80 11.99
C GLU A 84 -15.50 11.98 10.53
N ALA A 85 -15.04 13.04 9.85
CA ALA A 85 -15.34 13.29 8.44
C ALA A 85 -14.79 12.18 7.52
N PHE A 86 -13.62 11.62 7.84
CA PHE A 86 -13.08 10.45 7.13
C PHE A 86 -13.97 9.21 7.35
N VAL A 87 -14.42 8.99 8.59
CA VAL A 87 -15.29 7.85 8.94
C VAL A 87 -16.65 7.95 8.28
N GLU A 88 -17.23 9.14 8.14
CA GLU A 88 -18.49 9.36 7.43
C GLU A 88 -18.41 8.85 5.98
N ASP A 89 -17.39 9.27 5.23
CA ASP A 89 -17.17 8.79 3.85
C ASP A 89 -16.81 7.30 3.81
N LEU A 90 -16.02 6.82 4.76
CA LEU A 90 -15.70 5.39 4.87
C LEU A 90 -16.97 4.55 5.04
N CYS A 91 -17.93 5.01 5.86
CA CYS A 91 -19.18 4.30 6.10
C CYS A 91 -20.06 4.21 4.85
N LEU A 92 -20.01 5.23 3.98
CA LEU A 92 -20.75 5.21 2.71
C LEU A 92 -20.36 4.02 1.84
N ILE A 93 -19.14 3.50 1.92
CA ILE A 93 -18.70 2.35 1.11
C ILE A 93 -19.62 1.13 1.32
N TRP A 94 -19.81 0.71 2.57
CA TRP A 94 -20.66 -0.45 2.87
C TRP A 94 -22.15 -0.08 2.93
N ASP A 95 -22.52 1.14 3.35
CA ASP A 95 -23.92 1.53 3.42
C ASP A 95 -24.54 1.66 2.02
N ASN A 96 -23.80 2.20 1.04
CA ASN A 96 -24.24 2.25 -0.36
C ASN A 96 -24.37 0.84 -0.96
N ALA A 97 -23.41 -0.04 -0.68
CA ALA A 97 -23.46 -1.42 -1.14
C ALA A 97 -24.70 -2.16 -0.62
N LYS A 98 -25.03 -1.96 0.65
CA LYS A 98 -26.20 -2.56 1.29
C LYS A 98 -27.53 -1.94 0.88
N LEU A 99 -27.52 -0.67 0.48
CA LEU A 99 -28.68 0.01 -0.10
C LEU A 99 -29.03 -0.59 -1.46
N PHE A 100 -28.03 -0.81 -2.30
CA PHE A 100 -28.22 -1.22 -3.70
C PHE A 100 -28.34 -2.74 -3.87
N HIS A 101 -27.57 -3.53 -3.12
CA HIS A 101 -27.54 -4.99 -3.24
C HIS A 101 -28.45 -5.70 -2.23
N ARG A 102 -28.88 -6.92 -2.55
CA ARG A 102 -29.68 -7.76 -1.66
C ARG A 102 -28.79 -8.45 -0.63
N SER A 103 -29.34 -8.77 0.53
CA SER A 103 -28.57 -9.37 1.62
C SER A 103 -27.91 -10.71 1.28
N PHE A 104 -28.41 -11.46 0.31
CA PHE A 104 -27.80 -12.71 -0.14
C PHE A 104 -26.74 -12.53 -1.24
N ASP A 105 -26.57 -11.31 -1.78
CA ASP A 105 -25.55 -11.04 -2.79
C ASP A 105 -24.16 -11.05 -2.17
N LEU A 106 -23.17 -11.57 -2.89
CA LEU A 106 -21.78 -11.61 -2.43
C LEU A 106 -21.27 -10.21 -2.05
N ILE A 107 -21.58 -9.19 -2.85
CA ILE A 107 -21.14 -7.80 -2.61
C ILE A 107 -21.71 -7.27 -1.28
N TYR A 108 -22.96 -7.60 -0.95
CA TYR A 108 -23.55 -7.24 0.33
C TYR A 108 -22.81 -7.92 1.49
N GLN A 109 -22.51 -9.22 1.37
CA GLN A 109 -21.79 -9.97 2.39
C GLN A 109 -20.37 -9.42 2.60
N GLN A 110 -19.67 -9.07 1.52
CA GLN A 110 -18.36 -8.42 1.57
C GLN A 110 -18.43 -7.05 2.28
N ALA A 111 -19.46 -6.25 2.00
CA ALA A 111 -19.69 -4.98 2.68
C ALA A 111 -19.93 -5.16 4.20
N GLU A 112 -20.73 -6.17 4.59
CA GLU A 112 -20.94 -6.52 6.00
C GLU A 112 -19.66 -7.00 6.69
N ASN A 113 -18.83 -7.78 6.00
CA ASN A 113 -17.54 -8.23 6.52
C ASN A 113 -16.59 -7.06 6.76
N LEU A 114 -16.48 -6.12 5.81
CA LEU A 114 -15.67 -4.91 5.96
C LEU A 114 -16.17 -4.04 7.12
N LYS A 115 -17.49 -3.87 7.25
CA LYS A 115 -18.08 -3.14 8.38
C LYS A 115 -17.70 -3.80 9.71
N ARG A 116 -17.83 -5.13 9.83
CA ARG A 116 -17.43 -5.88 11.02
C ARG A 116 -15.93 -5.75 11.31
N ARG A 117 -15.10 -5.75 10.26
CA ARG A 117 -13.65 -5.51 10.36
C ARG A 117 -13.37 -4.12 10.93
N TYR A 118 -13.99 -3.08 10.39
CA TYR A 118 -13.88 -1.71 10.91
C TYR A 118 -14.35 -1.59 12.36
N THR A 119 -15.47 -2.24 12.73
CA THR A 119 -15.96 -2.23 14.12
C THR A 119 -14.93 -2.81 15.09
N ALA A 120 -14.36 -3.96 14.78
CA ALA A 120 -13.36 -4.58 15.65
C ALA A 120 -12.02 -3.81 15.66
N LEU A 121 -11.63 -3.15 14.56
CA LEU A 121 -10.51 -2.20 14.57
C LEU A 121 -10.80 -1.01 15.50
N SER A 122 -12.00 -0.44 15.42
CA SER A 122 -12.42 0.70 16.26
C SER A 122 -12.44 0.32 17.75
N GLU A 123 -12.94 -0.88 18.07
CA GLU A 123 -12.92 -1.42 19.44
C GLU A 123 -11.48 -1.63 19.94
N PHE A 124 -10.61 -2.19 19.10
CA PHE A 124 -9.19 -2.39 19.44
C PHE A 124 -8.48 -1.06 19.72
N ILE A 125 -8.73 -0.04 18.90
CA ILE A 125 -8.18 1.30 19.07
C ILE A 125 -8.69 1.95 20.37
N ALA A 126 -9.91 1.64 20.79
CA ALA A 126 -10.47 2.06 22.07
C ALA A 126 -9.96 1.25 23.28
N GLY A 127 -8.98 0.36 23.10
CA GLY A 127 -8.40 -0.49 24.15
C GLY A 127 -9.04 -1.88 24.28
N GLY A 128 -9.86 -2.26 23.30
CA GLY A 128 -10.48 -3.58 23.20
C GLY A 128 -9.51 -4.69 22.77
N PRO A 129 -10.01 -5.92 22.54
CA PRO A 129 -9.18 -7.06 22.17
C PRO A 129 -8.57 -6.90 20.77
N LYS A 130 -7.38 -7.47 20.58
CA LYS A 130 -6.70 -7.50 19.28
C LYS A 130 -7.51 -8.32 18.27
N PRO A 131 -7.79 -7.79 17.06
CA PRO A 131 -8.37 -8.57 15.99
C PRO A 131 -7.38 -9.60 15.43
N PHE A 132 -7.86 -10.81 15.13
CA PHE A 132 -7.01 -11.91 14.62
C PHE A 132 -6.40 -11.63 13.25
N TYR A 133 -7.01 -10.73 12.49
CA TYR A 133 -6.67 -10.43 11.10
C TYR A 133 -5.76 -9.21 10.93
N LEU A 134 -5.20 -8.68 12.02
CA LEU A 134 -4.34 -7.49 11.97
C LEU A 134 -3.12 -7.72 11.06
N SER A 135 -2.91 -6.83 10.10
CA SER A 135 -1.88 -6.98 9.07
C SER A 135 -0.47 -6.62 9.57
N THR A 136 -0.37 -5.66 10.49
CA THR A 136 0.88 -5.22 11.14
C THR A 136 1.39 -6.23 12.17
N SER A 137 2.71 -6.24 12.36
CA SER A 137 3.38 -7.03 13.39
C SER A 137 3.16 -6.47 14.80
N SER A 138 3.07 -5.15 14.94
CA SER A 138 2.89 -4.48 16.23
C SER A 138 1.47 -4.70 16.75
N THR A 139 1.36 -4.94 18.06
CA THR A 139 0.07 -5.03 18.76
C THR A 139 -0.17 -3.84 19.69
N ASP A 140 0.80 -2.93 19.80
CA ASP A 140 0.69 -1.74 20.63
C ASP A 140 0.17 -0.58 19.80
N ILE A 141 -1.08 -0.20 20.05
CA ILE A 141 -1.75 0.95 19.41
C ILE A 141 -0.97 2.26 19.61
N SER A 142 -0.37 2.44 20.79
CA SER A 142 0.42 3.65 21.07
C SER A 142 1.64 3.69 20.17
N LEU A 143 2.31 2.56 19.99
CA LEU A 143 3.47 2.45 19.10
C LEU A 143 3.06 2.66 17.63
N ILE A 144 1.94 2.08 17.19
CA ILE A 144 1.42 2.24 15.81
C ILE A 144 1.21 3.73 15.49
N PHE A 145 0.56 4.48 16.38
CA PHE A 145 0.25 5.89 16.10
C PHE A 145 1.40 6.86 16.38
N GLN A 146 2.43 6.44 17.11
CA GLN A 146 3.67 7.20 17.28
C GLN A 146 4.67 6.96 16.15
N THR A 147 4.60 5.82 15.48
CA THR A 147 5.50 5.47 14.38
C THR A 147 5.21 6.33 13.15
N PRO A 148 6.20 7.08 12.62
CA PRO A 148 6.01 7.85 11.39
C PRO A 148 5.71 6.97 10.19
N LEU A 149 4.76 7.40 9.36
CA LEU A 149 4.39 6.74 8.11
C LEU A 149 5.55 6.77 7.10
N PRO A 150 5.57 5.83 6.14
CA PRO A 150 6.43 5.89 4.97
C PRO A 150 6.48 7.27 4.29
N GLU A 151 5.32 7.91 4.13
CA GLU A 151 5.20 9.25 3.52
C GLU A 151 5.87 10.35 4.36
N GLU A 152 5.74 10.29 5.68
CA GLU A 152 6.40 11.24 6.59
C GLU A 152 7.92 11.08 6.50
N LYS A 153 8.41 9.83 6.50
CA LYS A 153 9.84 9.53 6.35
C LYS A 153 10.39 10.03 5.02
N LEU A 154 9.67 9.83 3.92
CA LEU A 154 10.05 10.33 2.60
C LEU A 154 10.21 11.86 2.61
N GLN A 155 9.24 12.57 3.17
CA GLN A 155 9.27 14.02 3.20
C GLN A 155 10.36 14.57 4.13
N MET A 156 10.63 13.90 5.25
CA MET A 156 11.78 14.22 6.11
C MET A 156 13.12 14.08 5.37
N MET A 157 13.28 13.05 4.52
CA MET A 157 14.48 12.87 3.69
C MET A 157 14.63 14.01 2.67
N ALA A 158 13.54 14.47 2.06
CA ALA A 158 13.58 15.56 1.08
C ALA A 158 13.94 16.94 1.68
N ILE A 159 13.73 17.13 2.98
CA ILE A 159 14.09 18.36 3.71
C ILE A 159 15.58 18.35 4.09
N GLN A 160 16.18 17.17 4.26
CA GLN A 160 17.60 17.07 4.56
C GLN A 160 18.42 17.50 3.34
N PRO A 161 19.49 18.30 3.52
CA PRO A 161 20.34 18.68 2.41
C PRO A 161 20.94 17.41 1.78
N GLU A 162 20.80 17.28 0.46
CA GLU A 162 21.45 16.23 -0.32
C GLU A 162 22.93 16.13 0.11
N PRO A 163 23.43 14.93 0.45
CA PRO A 163 24.83 14.78 0.81
C PRO A 163 25.67 15.34 -0.33
N THR A 164 26.64 16.21 -0.02
CA THR A 164 27.54 16.78 -1.02
C THR A 164 28.26 15.65 -1.76
N ILE A 165 27.82 15.35 -2.98
CA ILE A 165 28.41 14.28 -3.80
C ILE A 165 29.75 14.80 -4.35
N ILE A 166 30.86 14.41 -3.71
CA ILE A 166 32.20 14.74 -4.17
C ILE A 166 32.60 13.76 -5.28
N PHE A 167 32.92 14.29 -6.46
CA PHE A 167 33.46 13.50 -7.57
C PHE A 167 35.00 13.49 -7.54
N PRO A 168 35.64 12.34 -7.80
CA PRO A 168 35.03 11.06 -8.15
C PRO A 168 34.57 10.25 -6.93
N MET A 169 33.27 9.91 -6.89
CA MET A 169 32.63 9.12 -5.81
C MET A 169 33.38 7.83 -5.44
N TYR A 170 34.03 7.18 -6.41
CA TYR A 170 34.70 5.89 -6.20
C TYR A 170 35.99 5.97 -5.36
N LYS A 171 36.48 7.16 -5.01
CA LYS A 171 37.71 7.33 -4.20
C LYS A 171 37.46 7.54 -2.70
N GLU A 172 36.24 7.92 -2.33
CA GLU A 172 35.82 8.10 -0.93
C GLU A 172 34.82 7.01 -0.48
N MET A 173 34.38 6.15 -1.41
CA MET A 173 33.80 4.86 -1.04
C MET A 173 34.87 4.06 -0.31
N ASP A 174 34.76 4.03 1.02
CA ASP A 174 35.21 2.86 1.76
C ASP A 174 34.59 1.65 1.03
N PRO A 175 35.34 0.63 0.60
CA PRO A 175 34.70 -0.57 0.06
C PRO A 175 34.21 -1.45 1.23
N PRO A 176 33.00 -1.22 1.80
CA PRO A 176 32.32 -2.36 2.41
C PRO A 176 30.78 -2.46 2.29
N ASN A 177 30.04 -1.71 1.48
CA ASN A 177 28.57 -1.94 1.38
C ASN A 177 28.17 -2.50 0.01
N LYS A 178 28.19 -3.82 -0.11
CA LYS A 178 27.44 -4.50 -1.18
C LYS A 178 25.96 -4.19 -0.98
N SER A 179 25.31 -3.54 -1.94
CA SER A 179 23.85 -3.43 -1.94
C SER A 179 23.26 -4.80 -2.27
N ASN A 180 22.31 -5.26 -1.45
CA ASN A 180 21.61 -6.50 -1.71
C ASN A 180 20.40 -6.20 -2.60
N LEU A 181 20.40 -6.77 -3.81
CA LEU A 181 19.31 -6.60 -4.75
C LEU A 181 18.37 -7.80 -4.68
N TYR A 182 17.13 -7.54 -4.28
CA TYR A 182 16.09 -8.55 -4.17
C TYR A 182 15.16 -8.48 -5.38
N PHE A 183 14.79 -9.64 -5.94
CA PHE A 183 14.01 -9.71 -7.18
C PHE A 183 12.58 -10.18 -6.90
N VAL A 184 11.60 -9.39 -7.34
CA VAL A 184 10.19 -9.77 -7.31
C VAL A 184 9.59 -9.59 -8.70
N GLN A 185 8.87 -10.59 -9.18
CA GLN A 185 8.12 -10.47 -10.42
C GLN A 185 6.73 -9.91 -10.12
N ALA A 186 6.39 -8.79 -10.76
CA ALA A 186 5.02 -8.30 -10.85
C ALA A 186 4.40 -8.74 -12.18
N LEU A 187 3.08 -8.91 -12.20
CA LEU A 187 2.32 -9.14 -13.42
C LEU A 187 1.63 -7.84 -13.80
N SER A 188 2.07 -7.23 -14.90
CA SER A 188 1.38 -6.07 -15.48
C SER A 188 0.15 -6.50 -16.27
N GLU A 189 -0.73 -5.55 -16.63
CA GLU A 189 -1.86 -5.83 -17.52
C GLU A 189 -1.42 -6.48 -18.86
N GLN A 190 -0.24 -6.11 -19.35
CA GLN A 190 0.34 -6.65 -20.59
C GLN A 190 0.83 -8.09 -20.43
N ASP A 191 1.43 -8.43 -19.29
CA ASP A 191 1.86 -9.80 -18.96
C ASP A 191 0.67 -10.75 -18.84
N CYS A 192 -0.43 -10.26 -18.27
CA CYS A 192 -1.63 -11.06 -18.01
C CYS A 192 -2.34 -11.52 -19.29
N ASN A 193 -2.17 -10.81 -20.40
CA ASN A 193 -2.74 -11.18 -21.71
C ASN A 193 -1.90 -12.22 -22.45
N THR A 194 -0.62 -12.35 -22.10
CA THR A 194 0.34 -13.18 -22.84
C THR A 194 0.70 -14.47 -22.09
N LYS A 195 0.66 -14.48 -20.76
CA LYS A 195 0.98 -15.65 -19.93
C LYS A 195 -0.29 -16.33 -19.39
N LYS A 196 -0.55 -17.57 -19.82
CA LYS A 196 -1.56 -18.44 -19.19
C LYS A 196 -0.99 -19.06 -17.91
N LEU A 197 -1.00 -18.31 -16.82
CA LEU A 197 -0.66 -18.83 -15.48
C LEU A 197 -1.90 -19.56 -14.92
N ARG A 198 -1.73 -20.83 -14.54
CA ARG A 198 -2.82 -21.64 -13.96
C ARG A 198 -3.33 -20.99 -12.68
N GLY A 199 -4.64 -20.82 -12.55
CA GLY A 199 -5.28 -20.22 -11.37
C GLY A 199 -5.20 -18.69 -11.28
N PHE A 200 -4.39 -18.03 -12.12
CA PHE A 200 -4.26 -16.58 -12.07
C PHE A 200 -5.48 -15.83 -12.63
N SER A 201 -6.27 -16.45 -13.52
CA SER A 201 -7.45 -15.81 -14.15
C SER A 201 -8.45 -15.26 -13.14
N ASN A 202 -8.60 -15.91 -11.98
CA ASN A 202 -9.64 -15.62 -11.01
C ASN A 202 -9.21 -14.52 -10.03
N VAL A 203 -7.91 -14.40 -9.78
CA VAL A 203 -7.29 -13.36 -8.94
C VAL A 203 -6.75 -12.17 -9.75
N ARG A 204 -6.79 -12.27 -11.09
CA ARG A 204 -6.22 -11.27 -12.00
C ARG A 204 -6.78 -9.88 -11.76
N LEU A 205 -8.11 -9.73 -11.74
CA LEU A 205 -8.75 -8.44 -11.56
C LEU A 205 -8.42 -7.83 -10.20
N LEU A 206 -8.37 -8.66 -9.15
CA LEU A 206 -7.96 -8.23 -7.81
C LEU A 206 -6.53 -7.67 -7.82
N PHE A 207 -5.57 -8.40 -8.39
CA PHE A 207 -4.18 -7.90 -8.51
C PHE A 207 -4.07 -6.64 -9.35
N GLN A 208 -4.81 -6.56 -10.46
CA GLN A 208 -4.83 -5.38 -11.31
C GLN A 208 -5.31 -4.16 -10.52
N HIS A 209 -6.38 -4.30 -9.73
CA HIS A 209 -6.90 -3.20 -8.92
C HIS A 209 -5.97 -2.85 -7.74
N LEU A 210 -5.49 -3.85 -6.98
CA LEU A 210 -4.62 -3.64 -5.83
C LEU A 210 -3.30 -2.96 -6.22
N ASN A 211 -2.69 -3.34 -7.35
CA ASN A 211 -1.45 -2.75 -7.84
C ASN A 211 -1.66 -1.60 -8.84
N ALA A 212 -2.90 -1.15 -9.09
CA ALA A 212 -3.18 -0.08 -10.05
C ALA A 212 -2.44 1.22 -9.68
N SER A 213 -2.41 1.56 -8.39
CA SER A 213 -1.70 2.76 -7.90
C SER A 213 -0.20 2.68 -8.17
N PHE A 214 0.42 1.51 -7.99
CA PHE A 214 1.82 1.28 -8.32
C PHE A 214 2.11 1.49 -9.81
N PHE A 215 1.35 0.88 -10.72
CA PHE A 215 1.59 1.05 -12.15
C PHE A 215 1.26 2.47 -12.64
N GLN A 216 0.24 3.12 -12.10
CA GLN A 216 -0.04 4.52 -12.37
C GLN A 216 1.13 5.41 -11.93
N TYR A 217 1.70 5.14 -10.75
CA TYR A 217 2.87 5.86 -10.24
C TYR A 217 4.06 5.74 -11.19
N LEU A 218 4.30 4.56 -11.79
CA LEU A 218 5.36 4.35 -12.77
C LEU A 218 5.18 5.15 -14.07
N SER A 219 3.93 5.36 -14.49
CA SER A 219 3.61 6.04 -15.76
C SER A 219 3.90 7.54 -15.77
N GLU A 220 4.11 8.15 -14.61
CA GLU A 220 4.36 9.58 -14.45
C GLU A 220 5.66 9.84 -13.67
N PRO A 221 6.86 9.73 -14.29
CA PRO A 221 8.14 9.83 -13.59
C PRO A 221 8.37 11.13 -12.81
N SER A 222 7.76 12.23 -13.24
CA SER A 222 7.78 13.51 -12.52
C SER A 222 7.12 13.44 -11.13
N LYS A 223 6.34 12.39 -10.87
CA LYS A 223 5.68 12.12 -9.59
C LYS A 223 6.47 11.16 -8.70
N TYR A 224 7.66 10.71 -9.10
CA TYR A 224 8.54 9.99 -8.20
C TYR A 224 8.88 10.94 -7.04
N ASN A 225 8.51 10.54 -5.83
CA ASN A 225 8.52 11.29 -4.57
C ASN A 225 7.22 12.03 -4.19
N THR A 226 6.12 11.81 -4.90
CA THR A 226 4.80 12.29 -4.47
C THR A 226 4.14 11.31 -3.50
N VAL A 227 3.28 11.85 -2.64
CA VAL A 227 2.43 11.09 -1.73
C VAL A 227 1.01 10.95 -2.32
N PRO A 228 0.29 9.85 -2.07
CA PRO A 228 0.72 8.65 -1.32
C PRO A 228 1.76 7.80 -2.04
N LEU A 229 2.59 7.08 -1.27
CA LEU A 229 3.44 6.04 -1.83
C LEU A 229 2.57 4.83 -2.22
N PRO A 230 2.84 4.18 -3.36
CA PRO A 230 2.03 3.05 -3.80
C PRO A 230 2.21 1.82 -2.89
N ARG A 231 1.09 1.17 -2.55
CA ARG A 231 1.10 -0.19 -2.00
C ARG A 231 1.44 -1.18 -3.11
N PHE A 232 2.39 -2.06 -2.85
CA PHE A 232 2.79 -3.12 -3.76
C PHE A 232 2.46 -4.49 -3.18
N TYR A 233 1.48 -5.15 -3.78
CA TYR A 233 0.95 -6.43 -3.35
C TYR A 233 1.64 -7.58 -4.07
N ILE A 234 2.02 -8.59 -3.30
CA ILE A 234 2.70 -9.80 -3.78
C ILE A 234 1.90 -11.06 -3.45
N ALA A 235 2.02 -12.07 -4.32
CA ALA A 235 1.48 -13.40 -4.09
C ALA A 235 2.49 -14.40 -3.49
N LYS A 236 3.79 -14.12 -3.66
CA LYS A 236 4.88 -15.04 -3.30
C LYS A 236 6.07 -14.24 -2.79
N ASN A 237 6.99 -14.93 -2.12
CA ASN A 237 8.27 -14.38 -1.64
C ASN A 237 8.12 -13.32 -0.52
N ARG A 238 7.16 -13.50 0.40
CA ARG A 238 6.99 -12.64 1.58
C ARG A 238 8.25 -12.52 2.42
N THR A 239 8.98 -13.62 2.63
CA THR A 239 10.22 -13.62 3.42
C THR A 239 11.28 -12.70 2.79
N LEU A 240 11.49 -12.85 1.48
CA LEU A 240 12.42 -12.02 0.71
C LEU A 240 12.02 -10.54 0.71
N LEU A 241 10.71 -10.26 0.69
CA LEU A 241 10.19 -8.91 0.79
C LEU A 241 10.49 -8.27 2.16
N ASN A 242 10.32 -9.06 3.23
CA ASN A 242 10.65 -8.63 4.58
C ASN A 242 12.16 -8.42 4.76
N GLU A 243 12.99 -9.33 4.24
CA GLU A 243 14.45 -9.18 4.22
C GLU A 243 14.85 -7.88 3.53
N ALA A 244 14.31 -7.62 2.32
CA ALA A 244 14.55 -6.39 1.59
C ALA A 244 14.13 -5.13 2.36
N GLY A 245 13.04 -5.18 3.13
CA GLY A 245 12.55 -4.05 3.94
C GLY A 245 13.34 -3.81 5.23
N THR A 246 14.00 -4.83 5.75
CA THR A 246 14.81 -4.72 6.98
C THR A 246 16.30 -4.47 6.71
N ASP A 247 16.75 -4.66 5.47
CA ASP A 247 18.13 -4.49 5.06
C ASP A 247 18.44 -3.00 4.81
N PRO A 248 19.33 -2.36 5.60
CA PRO A 248 19.67 -0.95 5.43
C PRO A 248 20.37 -0.65 4.10
N ASN A 249 20.90 -1.66 3.41
CA ASN A 249 21.50 -1.55 2.08
C ASN A 249 20.68 -2.31 1.01
N GLY A 250 19.44 -2.71 1.35
CA GLY A 250 18.55 -3.47 0.49
C GLY A 250 17.88 -2.59 -0.55
N ALA A 251 17.88 -3.05 -1.80
CA ALA A 251 17.04 -2.49 -2.86
C ALA A 251 16.15 -3.58 -3.45
N LEU A 252 14.94 -3.22 -3.84
CA LEU A 252 13.98 -4.12 -4.46
C LEU A 252 13.92 -3.84 -5.98
N ALA A 253 14.30 -4.83 -6.78
CA ALA A 253 14.05 -4.88 -8.21
C ALA A 253 12.70 -5.56 -8.49
N VAL A 254 11.72 -4.77 -8.94
CA VAL A 254 10.44 -5.28 -9.42
C VAL A 254 10.49 -5.45 -10.93
N LEU A 255 10.34 -6.68 -11.41
CA LEU A 255 10.37 -7.03 -12.83
C LEU A 255 8.95 -7.18 -13.34
N TYR A 256 8.61 -6.47 -14.41
CA TYR A 256 7.33 -6.60 -15.11
C TYR A 256 7.55 -6.51 -16.63
N ASN A 257 6.51 -6.84 -17.41
CA ASN A 257 6.58 -6.99 -18.87
C ASN A 257 7.64 -8.03 -19.29
N VAL A 258 7.75 -9.13 -18.53
CA VAL A 258 8.81 -10.12 -18.69
C VAL A 258 8.54 -11.02 -19.91
N GLN A 259 9.29 -10.82 -20.98
CA GLN A 259 9.30 -11.66 -22.18
C GLN A 259 10.51 -12.60 -22.18
N ILE A 260 10.28 -13.87 -22.51
CA ILE A 260 11.34 -14.86 -22.69
C ILE A 260 11.27 -15.36 -24.13
N LYS A 261 12.32 -15.13 -24.92
CA LYS A 261 12.42 -15.55 -26.32
C LYS A 261 13.57 -16.54 -26.48
N PRO A 262 13.37 -17.68 -27.14
CA PRO A 262 14.48 -18.60 -27.44
C PRO A 262 15.48 -17.91 -28.38
N LEU A 263 16.77 -17.97 -28.05
CA LEU A 263 17.89 -17.55 -28.91
C LEU A 263 18.50 -18.75 -29.64
N THR A 264 18.65 -19.86 -28.94
CA THR A 264 19.10 -21.15 -29.47
C THR A 264 18.34 -22.29 -28.77
N ARG A 265 18.71 -23.56 -29.02
CA ARG A 265 18.09 -24.73 -28.37
C ARG A 265 18.14 -24.65 -26.83
N ASP A 266 19.21 -24.08 -26.27
CA ASP A 266 19.46 -24.06 -24.82
C ASP A 266 19.66 -22.64 -24.25
N LEU A 267 19.60 -21.60 -25.09
CA LEU A 267 19.78 -20.21 -24.68
C LEU A 267 18.49 -19.41 -24.87
N TYR A 268 18.11 -18.64 -23.86
CA TYR A 268 16.94 -17.77 -23.87
C TYR A 268 17.34 -16.32 -23.62
N ARG A 269 16.70 -15.39 -24.32
CA ARG A 269 16.75 -13.96 -24.04
C ARG A 269 15.59 -13.61 -23.12
N LEU A 270 15.90 -13.13 -21.92
CA LEU A 270 14.95 -12.48 -21.04
C LEU A 270 14.97 -10.98 -21.30
N GLN A 271 13.81 -10.40 -21.59
CA GLN A 271 13.60 -8.95 -21.67
C GLN A 271 12.55 -8.60 -20.62
N ALA A 272 12.79 -7.55 -19.84
CA ALA A 272 11.88 -7.08 -18.81
C ALA A 272 12.10 -5.59 -18.57
N THR A 273 11.05 -4.91 -18.11
CA THR A 273 11.18 -3.62 -17.45
C THR A 273 11.52 -3.84 -15.99
N VAL A 274 12.52 -3.13 -15.48
CA VAL A 274 12.99 -3.25 -14.09
C VAL A 274 12.73 -1.95 -13.35
N VAL A 275 11.95 -2.02 -12.28
CA VAL A 275 11.79 -0.93 -11.33
C VAL A 275 12.74 -1.16 -10.17
N ILE A 276 13.69 -0.26 -9.99
CA ILE A 276 14.51 -0.20 -8.78
C ILE A 276 13.76 0.66 -7.77
N SER A 277 13.46 0.07 -6.63
CA SER A 277 12.64 0.67 -5.58
C SER A 277 13.22 0.39 -4.20
N GLU A 278 12.90 1.26 -3.26
CA GLU A 278 13.19 1.08 -1.85
C GLU A 278 11.91 0.69 -1.11
N PRO A 279 11.92 -0.44 -0.39
CA PRO A 279 10.91 -0.77 0.60
C PRO A 279 10.76 0.32 1.66
N MET A 280 9.53 0.78 1.90
CA MET A 280 9.24 1.79 2.91
C MET A 280 8.24 1.27 3.93
N GLY A 281 8.66 1.18 5.19
CA GLY A 281 7.82 0.69 6.30
C GLY A 281 7.91 -0.83 6.50
N GLU A 282 6.99 -1.37 7.31
CA GLU A 282 6.93 -2.82 7.55
C GLU A 282 6.15 -3.56 6.43
N THR A 283 6.32 -4.88 6.36
CA THR A 283 5.53 -5.73 5.48
C THR A 283 4.23 -6.14 6.16
N HIS A 284 3.11 -5.84 5.52
CA HIS A 284 1.77 -6.16 5.99
C HIS A 284 1.32 -7.53 5.48
N GLY A 285 0.74 -8.35 6.35
CA GLY A 285 0.10 -9.60 5.96
C GLY A 285 -1.25 -9.38 5.29
N PHE A 286 -1.59 -10.18 4.29
CA PHE A 286 -2.92 -10.16 3.68
C PHE A 286 -3.81 -11.22 4.35
N ASP A 287 -4.99 -10.81 4.82
CA ASP A 287 -5.94 -11.70 5.48
C ASP A 287 -6.71 -12.55 4.46
N GLU A 288 -6.35 -13.82 4.43
CA GLU A 288 -6.94 -14.84 3.56
C GLU A 288 -8.23 -15.44 4.13
N SER A 289 -8.58 -15.15 5.38
CA SER A 289 -9.77 -15.74 6.02
C SER A 289 -11.09 -15.30 5.36
N SER A 290 -11.06 -14.15 4.70
CA SER A 290 -12.16 -13.59 3.89
C SER A 290 -12.29 -14.22 2.50
N MET A 291 -11.36 -15.08 2.10
CA MET A 291 -11.36 -15.69 0.78
C MET A 291 -12.30 -16.90 0.70
N ASP A 292 -12.97 -17.07 -0.44
CA ASP A 292 -13.61 -18.35 -0.75
C ASP A 292 -12.54 -19.43 -0.95
N LYS A 293 -12.58 -20.48 -0.12
CA LYS A 293 -11.58 -21.56 -0.12
C LYS A 293 -11.75 -22.55 -1.27
N SER A 294 -12.86 -22.50 -1.99
CA SER A 294 -13.01 -23.25 -3.26
C SER A 294 -12.01 -22.79 -4.32
N ASP A 295 -11.44 -21.61 -4.11
CA ASP A 295 -10.56 -20.85 -4.97
C ASP A 295 -9.12 -20.77 -4.41
N GLU A 296 -8.59 -21.82 -3.73
CA GLU A 296 -7.18 -21.84 -3.29
C GLU A 296 -6.23 -21.78 -4.50
N TYR A 297 -5.95 -20.55 -4.95
CA TYR A 297 -5.09 -20.27 -6.08
C TYR A 297 -3.67 -19.96 -5.62
N GLU A 298 -2.71 -20.52 -6.34
CA GLU A 298 -1.27 -20.36 -6.12
C GLU A 298 -0.79 -18.89 -6.16
N PHE A 299 -1.63 -17.98 -6.69
CA PHE A 299 -1.28 -16.59 -6.97
C PHE A 299 -2.17 -15.57 -6.26
N CYS A 300 -2.79 -15.91 -5.14
CA CYS A 300 -3.53 -15.03 -4.24
C CYS A 300 -2.65 -13.95 -3.56
N PRO A 301 -3.10 -12.70 -3.29
CA PRO A 301 -2.33 -11.76 -2.47
C PRO A 301 -2.01 -12.34 -1.09
N LYS A 302 -0.74 -12.21 -0.67
CA LYS A 302 -0.22 -12.73 0.60
C LYS A 302 0.35 -11.64 1.50
N ALA A 303 0.89 -10.59 0.90
CA ALA A 303 1.48 -9.48 1.63
C ALA A 303 1.56 -8.23 0.75
N TRP A 304 1.79 -7.09 1.39
CA TRP A 304 2.11 -5.84 0.70
C TRP A 304 3.01 -4.95 1.57
N LEU A 305 3.62 -3.96 0.94
CA LEU A 305 4.24 -2.81 1.61
C LEU A 305 4.18 -1.57 0.71
N LYS A 306 4.64 -0.43 1.19
CA LYS A 306 4.81 0.76 0.35
C LYS A 306 6.19 0.78 -0.30
N LEU A 307 6.27 1.23 -1.56
CA LEU A 307 7.52 1.32 -2.31
C LEU A 307 7.82 2.77 -2.73
N ARG A 308 9.05 3.21 -2.50
CA ARG A 308 9.62 4.41 -3.13
C ARG A 308 10.34 4.01 -4.41
N VAL A 309 9.86 4.48 -5.56
CA VAL A 309 10.52 4.22 -6.85
C VAL A 309 11.74 5.11 -7.00
N ILE A 310 12.90 4.50 -7.25
CA ILE A 310 14.17 5.20 -7.49
C ILE A 310 14.42 5.36 -8.99
N LYS A 311 14.20 4.29 -9.76
CA LYS A 311 14.45 4.30 -11.19
C LYS A 311 13.64 3.23 -11.91
N VAL A 312 13.18 3.56 -13.10
CA VAL A 312 12.65 2.58 -14.06
C VAL A 312 13.68 2.40 -15.17
N VAL A 313 14.06 1.15 -15.44
CA VAL A 313 14.95 0.77 -16.54
C VAL A 313 14.11 0.01 -17.55
N GLU A 314 13.82 0.69 -18.65
CA GLU A 314 13.17 0.10 -19.82
C GLU A 314 14.23 -0.48 -20.77
N ASN A 315 13.89 -1.60 -21.41
CA ASN A 315 14.68 -2.26 -22.45
C ASN A 315 13.94 -2.21 -23.77
#